data_AF-A0A1X1Q2I3-F1
#
_entry.id   AF-A0A1X1Q2I3-F1
#
_cell.length_a   1.000
_cell.length_b   1.000
_cell.length_c   1.000
_cell.angle_alpha   90.00
_cell.angle_beta   90.00
_cell.angle_gamma   90.00
#
_symmetry.space_group_name_H-M   'P 1'
#
loop_
_entity.id
_entity.type
_entity.pdbx_description
1 polymer ?
#
loop_
_entity_poly.entity_id
_entity_poly.type
_entity_poly.pdbx_seq_one_letter_code
_entity_poly.pdbx_strand_id
1 'polypeptide(L)' 'MLNKEEYAKIVSEINSIYYDTYLNKEIAFHPSIGLDGNYYVYYFENHGFDDYNIIDRFSI' A
#
# COMPACT_ATOMS: atom_id res chain seq x y z
N MET A 1 0.97 -11.19 6.95
CA MET A 1 0.24 -11.31 5.66
C MET A 1 -1.08 -10.60 5.82
N LEU A 2 -1.37 -9.62 4.97
CA LEU A 2 -2.63 -8.87 4.99
C LEU A 2 -3.80 -9.77 4.61
N ASN A 3 -4.98 -9.52 5.19
CA ASN A 3 -6.18 -10.17 4.70
C ASN A 3 -6.54 -9.64 3.30
N LYS A 4 -7.35 -10.38 2.55
CA LYS A 4 -7.68 -10.05 1.15
C LYS A 4 -8.40 -8.71 1.00
N GLU A 5 -9.24 -8.34 1.95
CA GLU A 5 -10.03 -7.10 1.91
C GLU A 5 -9.13 -5.88 2.12
N GLU A 6 -8.25 -5.95 3.11
CA GLU A 6 -7.30 -4.90 3.41
C GLU A 6 -6.28 -4.74 2.28
N TYR A 7 -5.79 -5.84 1.71
CA TYR A 7 -4.95 -5.81 0.53
C TYR A 7 -5.64 -5.06 -0.63
N ALA A 8 -6.88 -5.44 -0.97
CA ALA A 8 -7.63 -4.82 -2.06
C ALA A 8 -7.86 -3.31 -1.82
N LYS A 9 -8.18 -2.93 -0.57
CA LYS A 9 -8.31 -1.52 -0.17
C LYS A 9 -7.01 -0.75 -0.44
N ILE A 10 -5.88 -1.26 0.07
CA ILE A 10 -4.59 -0.56 -0.05
C ILE A 10 -4.11 -0.48 -1.50
N VAL A 11 -4.29 -1.55 -2.29
CA VAL A 11 -3.99 -1.52 -3.74
C VAL A 11 -4.84 -0.46 -4.45
N SER A 12 -6.14 -0.37 -4.14
CA SER A 12 -7.01 0.66 -4.71
C SER A 12 -6.55 2.08 -4.36
N GLU A 13 -6.11 2.31 -3.12
CA GLU A 13 -5.58 3.61 -2.69
C GLU A 13 -4.27 3.95 -3.40
N ILE A 14 -3.32 3.01 -3.48
CA ILE A 14 -2.05 3.18 -4.21
C ILE A 14 -2.32 3.50 -5.69
N ASN A 15 -3.20 2.74 -6.35
CA ASN A 15 -3.56 2.95 -7.76
C ASN A 15 -4.13 4.36 -8.01
N SER A 16 -4.89 4.91 -7.06
CA SER A 16 -5.50 6.23 -7.19
C SER A 16 -4.49 7.39 -7.26
N ILE A 17 -3.27 7.17 -6.75
CA ILE A 17 -2.21 8.19 -6.68
C ILE A 17 -0.89 7.72 -7.32
N TYR A 18 -0.90 6.60 -8.05
CA TYR A 18 0.31 5.93 -8.52
C TYR A 18 1.23 6.84 -9.33
N TYR A 19 0.69 7.50 -10.36
CA TYR A 19 1.49 8.32 -11.28
C TYR A 19 2.10 9.55 -10.63
N ASP A 20 1.43 10.11 -9.61
CA ASP A 20 1.89 11.29 -8.89
C ASP A 20 2.89 10.95 -7.78
N THR A 21 2.76 9.76 -7.17
CA THR A 21 3.45 9.44 -5.91
C THR A 21 4.48 8.32 -6.04
N TYR A 22 4.17 7.28 -6.83
CA TYR A 22 4.88 5.99 -6.80
C TYR A 22 5.57 5.62 -8.11
N LEU A 23 5.34 6.37 -9.21
CA LEU A 23 6.01 6.14 -10.47
C LEU A 23 7.55 6.11 -10.31
N ASN A 24 8.17 5.04 -10.82
CA ASN A 24 9.62 4.78 -10.76
C ASN A 24 10.21 4.63 -9.36
N LYS A 25 9.39 4.36 -8.33
CA LYS A 25 9.88 4.00 -6.99
C LYS A 25 9.75 2.51 -6.79
N GLU A 26 10.84 1.77 -6.79
CA GLU A 26 10.87 0.30 -6.61
C GLU A 26 10.37 -0.13 -5.21
N ILE A 27 10.58 0.72 -4.21
CA ILE A 27 10.18 0.50 -2.82
C ILE A 27 9.45 1.74 -2.32
N ALA A 28 8.30 1.55 -1.67
CA ALA A 28 7.47 2.66 -1.22
C ALA A 28 6.74 2.39 0.10
N PHE A 29 6.27 3.49 0.69
CA PHE A 29 5.47 3.52 1.90
C PHE A 29 4.14 4.21 1.61
N HIS A 30 3.04 3.64 2.08
CA HIS A 30 1.70 4.19 1.95
C HIS A 30 1.05 4.33 3.33
N PRO A 31 0.85 5.55 3.86
CA PRO A 31 0.11 5.74 5.10
C PRO A 31 -1.39 5.59 4.84
N SER A 32 -2.07 4.78 5.66
CA SER A 32 -3.51 4.57 5.53
C SER A 32 -4.13 4.04 6.82
N ILE A 33 -5.45 4.17 6.95
CA ILE A 33 -6.23 3.59 8.04
C ILE A 33 -6.54 2.12 7.69
N GLY A 34 -6.22 1.21 8.60
CA GLY A 34 -6.54 -0.22 8.49
C GLY A 34 -8.03 -0.50 8.67
N LEU A 35 -8.45 -1.72 8.39
CA LEU A 35 -9.86 -2.12 8.57
C LEU A 35 -10.31 -2.14 10.05
N ASP A 36 -9.35 -2.14 10.96
CA ASP A 36 -9.54 -2.01 12.41
C ASP A 36 -9.68 -0.55 12.87
N GLY A 37 -9.59 0.42 11.96
CA GLY A 37 -9.66 1.85 12.26
C GLY A 37 -8.35 2.47 12.78
N ASN A 38 -7.26 1.70 12.88
CA ASN A 38 -5.98 2.20 13.35
C ASN A 38 -5.15 2.75 12.18
N TYR A 39 -4.24 3.69 12.49
CA TYR A 39 -3.30 4.23 11.49
C TYR A 39 -2.10 3.30 11.31
N TYR A 40 -1.76 3.05 10.05
CA TYR A 40 -0.61 2.25 9.67
C TYR A 40 0.18 2.93 8.55
N VAL A 41 1.45 2.53 8.42
CA VAL A 41 2.21 2.70 7.17
C VAL A 41 2.43 1.33 6.56
N TYR A 42 2.02 1.17 5.31
CA TYR A 42 2.19 -0.04 4.51
C TYR A 42 3.49 0.05 3.71
N TYR A 43 4.35 -0.94 3.86
CA TYR A 43 5.63 -1.08 3.15
C TYR A 43 5.47 -2.07 2.00
N PHE A 44 5.83 -1.68 0.78
CA PHE A 44 5.64 -2.51 -0.39
C PHE A 44 6.75 -2.36 -1.44
N GLU A 45 7.01 -3.46 -2.15
CA GLU A 45 7.71 -3.45 -3.43
C GLU A 45 6.72 -3.05 -4.53
N ASN A 46 7.18 -2.20 -5.43
CA ASN A 46 6.41 -1.69 -6.55
C ASN A 46 7.06 -2.14 -7.85
N HIS A 47 6.39 -3.06 -8.54
CA HIS A 47 6.81 -3.64 -9.81
C HIS A 47 6.11 -2.97 -11.01
N GLY A 48 5.19 -2.04 -10.76
CA GLY A 48 4.43 -1.31 -11.76
C GLY A 48 3.02 -0.97 -11.29
N PHE A 49 2.27 -0.27 -12.13
CA PHE A 49 0.86 0.02 -11.84
C PHE A 49 0.08 -1.28 -11.64
N ASP A 50 -0.60 -1.40 -10.50
CA ASP A 50 -1.38 -2.56 -10.07
C ASP A 50 -0.56 -3.84 -9.84
N ASP A 51 0.78 -3.73 -9.77
CA ASP A 51 1.69 -4.84 -9.50
C ASP A 51 2.57 -4.51 -8.27
N TYR A 52 2.06 -4.88 -7.09
CA TYR A 52 2.68 -4.57 -5.81
C TYR A 52 2.81 -5.82 -4.95
N ASN A 53 3.88 -5.89 -4.18
CA ASN A 53 4.03 -6.87 -3.11
C ASN A 53 4.07 -6.12 -1.77
N ILE A 54 2.94 -6.12 -1.04
CA ILE A 54 2.86 -5.49 0.28
C ILE A 54 3.49 -6.43 1.32
N ILE A 55 4.67 -6.05 1.78
CA ILE A 55 5.54 -6.88 2.63
C ILE A 55 5.09 -6.80 4.09
N ASP A 56 4.88 -5.59 4.60
CA ASP A 56 4.56 -5.38 6.01
C ASP A 56 3.77 -4.10 6.25
N ARG A 57 3.27 -3.93 7.47
CA ARG A 57 2.74 -2.66 7.97
C ARG A 57 3.14 -2.44 9.42
N PHE A 58 3.29 -1.19 9.82
CA PHE A 58 3.55 -0.82 11.22
C PHE A 58 2.53 0.23 11.69
N SER A 59 2.03 0.04 12.91
CA SER A 59 1.12 0.98 13.56
C SER A 59 1.84 2.28 13.87
N ILE A 60 1.09 3.39 13.82
CA ILE A 60 1.55 4.74 14.20
C ILE A 60 0.84 5.17 15.48
#